data_AF-A0A9D2AHE0-F1
#
_entry.id   AF-A0A9D2AHE0-F1
#
_cell.length_a   1.000
_cell.length_b   1.000
_cell.length_c   1.000
_cell.angle_alpha   90.00
_cell.angle_beta   90.00
_cell.angle_gamma   90.00
#
_symmetry.space_group_name_H-M   'P 1'
#
loop_
_entity.id
_entity.type
_entity.pdbx_description
1 polymer ?
#
loop_
_entity_poly.entity_id
_entity_poly.type
_entity_poly.pdbx_seq_one_letter_code
_entity_poly.pdbx_strand_id
1 'polypeptide(L)'
;MSSSYLRIDSVVADSRSLTVIFSLSEDLNRYFNEPHVFHVEYSQDISGVPEGILVIPFITNVLPIIWLKDAVLQVPKLDRVFYESIPDIKKGYADMSPMLTFKGRVEVSELEEHDVSPSE
;
A
#
# COMPACT_ATOMS: atom_id res chain seq x y z
N MET A 1 5.11 -17.89 -16.85
CA MET A 1 4.17 -17.46 -15.80
C MET A 1 4.26 -15.95 -15.74
N SER A 2 3.15 -15.24 -15.95
CA SER A 2 3.11 -13.79 -15.70
C SER A 2 3.33 -13.56 -14.20
N SER A 3 4.09 -12.52 -13.85
CA SER A 3 4.32 -12.17 -12.44
C SER A 3 2.99 -11.78 -11.79
N SER A 4 2.69 -12.29 -10.59
CA SER A 4 1.55 -11.82 -9.80
C SER A 4 1.75 -10.35 -9.45
N TYR A 5 0.68 -9.55 -9.54
CA TYR A 5 0.76 -8.11 -9.29
C TYR A 5 -0.52 -7.57 -8.66
N LEU A 6 -0.36 -6.49 -7.91
CA LEU A 6 -1.42 -5.56 -7.55
C LEU A 6 -0.94 -4.16 -7.94
N ARG A 7 -1.73 -3.41 -8.69
CA ARG A 7 -1.41 -2.06 -9.14
C ARG A 7 -2.48 -1.08 -8.68
N ILE A 8 -2.04 0.02 -8.10
CA ILE A 8 -2.91 1.14 -7.77
C ILE A 8 -3.16 1.93 -9.05
N ASP A 9 -4.41 2.00 -9.49
CA ASP A 9 -4.80 2.70 -10.71
C ASP A 9 -5.23 4.14 -10.41
N SER A 10 -5.84 4.40 -9.25
CA SER A 10 -6.28 5.74 -8.86
C SER A 10 -6.37 5.89 -7.34
N VAL A 11 -6.01 7.08 -6.84
CA VAL A 11 -6.19 7.51 -5.46
C VAL A 11 -7.04 8.78 -5.48
N VAL A 12 -8.21 8.75 -4.85
CA VAL A 12 -9.13 9.87 -4.78
C VAL A 12 -9.42 10.18 -3.32
N ALA A 13 -9.14 11.40 -2.90
CA ALA A 13 -9.54 11.91 -1.61
C ALA A 13 -10.56 13.04 -1.77
N ASP A 14 -11.59 13.01 -0.94
CA ASP A 14 -12.54 14.12 -0.77
C ASP A 14 -12.74 14.33 0.73
N SER A 15 -12.41 15.53 1.22
CA SER A 15 -12.67 16.03 2.58
C SER A 15 -12.30 15.03 3.68
N ARG A 16 -13.13 14.01 3.91
CA ARG A 16 -12.97 12.98 4.95
C ARG A 16 -12.93 11.55 4.43
N SER A 17 -12.85 11.32 3.13
CA SER A 17 -12.91 9.99 2.52
C SER A 17 -11.74 9.77 1.57
N LEU A 18 -11.25 8.54 1.56
CA LEU A 18 -10.23 8.05 0.64
C LEU A 18 -10.80 6.86 -0.13
N THR A 19 -10.65 6.88 -1.44
CA THR A 19 -10.96 5.78 -2.34
C THR A 19 -9.72 5.41 -3.15
N VAL A 20 -9.32 4.15 -3.10
CA VAL A 20 -8.23 3.59 -3.90
C VAL A 20 -8.80 2.55 -4.85
N ILE A 21 -8.66 2.79 -6.15
CA ILE A 21 -9.03 1.85 -7.21
C ILE A 21 -7.77 1.09 -7.62
N PHE A 22 -7.86 -0.23 -7.71
CA PHE A 22 -6.72 -1.06 -8.03
C PHE A 22 -7.07 -2.20 -8.99
N SER A 23 -6.04 -2.71 -9.66
CA SER A 23 -6.09 -3.89 -10.52
C SER A 23 -5.15 -4.95 -9.97
N LEU A 24 -5.43 -6.21 -10.24
CA LEU A 24 -4.57 -7.31 -9.81
C LEU A 24 -4.59 -8.47 -10.81
N SER A 25 -3.59 -9.35 -10.69
CA SER A 25 -3.55 -10.60 -11.44
C SER A 25 -4.59 -11.60 -10.92
N GLU A 26 -5.11 -12.45 -11.80
CA GLU A 26 -6.22 -13.36 -11.52
C GLU A 26 -5.98 -14.29 -10.30
N ASP A 27 -4.73 -14.70 -10.06
CA ASP A 27 -4.36 -15.55 -8.94
C ASP A 27 -4.55 -14.87 -7.57
N LEU A 28 -4.64 -13.54 -7.53
CA LEU A 28 -4.92 -12.77 -6.32
C LEU A 28 -6.41 -12.57 -6.07
N ASN A 29 -7.31 -12.78 -7.05
CA ASN A 29 -8.75 -12.52 -6.94
C ASN A 29 -9.38 -13.16 -5.68
N ARG A 30 -8.95 -14.36 -5.29
CA ARG A 30 -9.48 -15.07 -4.10
C ARG A 30 -9.24 -14.37 -2.75
N TYR A 31 -8.44 -13.30 -2.72
CA TYR A 31 -8.11 -12.53 -1.52
C TYR A 31 -8.82 -11.16 -1.48
N PHE A 32 -9.50 -10.76 -2.56
CA PHE A 32 -10.10 -9.44 -2.72
C PHE A 32 -11.56 -9.57 -3.15
N ASN A 33 -12.37 -8.59 -2.77
CA ASN A 33 -13.75 -8.50 -3.25
C ASN A 33 -13.81 -7.68 -4.54
N GLU A 34 -14.76 -8.00 -5.39
CA GLU A 34 -15.15 -7.13 -6.51
C GLU A 34 -16.28 -6.17 -6.10
N PRO A 35 -16.26 -4.90 -6.56
CA PRO A 35 -15.20 -4.30 -7.38
C PRO A 35 -13.93 -4.03 -6.57
N HIS A 36 -12.78 -3.99 -7.25
CA HIS A 36 -11.46 -3.74 -6.64
C HIS A 36 -11.30 -2.28 -6.19
N VAL A 37 -11.97 -1.96 -5.08
CA VAL A 37 -12.04 -0.62 -4.50
C VAL A 37 -11.82 -0.75 -3.00
N PHE A 38 -10.82 -0.04 -2.50
CA PHE A 38 -10.64 0.21 -1.07
C PHE A 38 -11.23 1.57 -0.72
N HIS A 39 -12.06 1.63 0.31
CA HIS A 39 -12.69 2.85 0.78
C HIS A 39 -12.54 2.99 2.29
N VAL A 40 -12.21 4.18 2.76
CA VAL A 40 -12.11 4.50 4.19
C VAL A 40 -12.55 5.94 4.45
N GLU A 41 -13.25 6.14 5.57
CA GLU A 41 -13.68 7.43 6.08
C GLU A 41 -12.91 7.82 7.35
N TYR A 42 -12.67 9.12 7.51
CA TYR A 42 -11.94 9.70 8.62
C TYR A 42 -12.83 10.68 9.41
N SER A 43 -12.52 10.87 10.69
CA SER A 43 -13.21 11.84 11.54
C SER A 43 -12.80 13.29 11.27
N GLN A 44 -11.73 13.51 10.51
CA GLN A 44 -11.08 14.80 10.27
C GLN A 44 -10.77 15.00 8.79
N ASP A 45 -10.54 16.25 8.40
CA ASP A 45 -10.23 16.61 7.01
C ASP A 45 -8.85 16.05 6.61
N ILE A 46 -8.80 15.41 5.45
CA ILE A 46 -7.61 14.79 4.85
C ILE A 46 -7.25 15.40 3.49
N SER A 47 -7.95 16.44 3.04
CA SER A 47 -7.74 17.06 1.72
C SER A 47 -6.34 17.66 1.55
N GLY A 48 -5.71 18.05 2.67
CA GLY A 48 -4.34 18.57 2.69
C GLY A 48 -3.26 17.49 2.80
N VAL A 49 -3.62 16.21 2.89
CA VAL A 49 -2.65 15.12 3.04
C VAL A 49 -2.08 14.76 1.66
N PRO A 50 -0.75 14.69 1.51
CA PRO A 50 -0.12 14.25 0.27
C PRO A 50 -0.58 12.85 -0.18
N GLU A 51 -0.67 12.63 -1.49
CA GLU A 51 -1.09 11.35 -2.07
C GLU A 51 -0.23 10.18 -1.59
N GLY A 52 1.10 10.36 -1.54
CA GLY A 52 2.03 9.35 -1.05
C GLY A 52 1.82 8.95 0.41
N ILE A 53 1.16 9.78 1.21
CA ILE A 53 0.75 9.46 2.59
C ILE A 53 -0.67 8.88 2.60
N LEU A 54 -1.60 9.46 1.84
CA LEU A 54 -2.99 9.00 1.74
C LEU A 54 -3.10 7.53 1.39
N VAL A 55 -2.21 7.00 0.56
CA VAL A 55 -2.28 5.61 0.08
C VAL A 55 -1.79 4.57 1.12
N ILE A 56 -1.10 4.98 2.18
CA ILE A 56 -0.50 4.10 3.19
C ILE A 56 -1.51 3.14 3.86
N PRO A 57 -2.72 3.56 4.25
CA PRO A 57 -3.73 2.67 4.83
C PRO A 57 -4.12 1.53 3.89
N PHE A 58 -4.19 1.77 2.59
CA PHE A 58 -4.42 0.68 1.63
C PHE A 58 -3.20 -0.25 1.54
N ILE A 59 -2.00 0.32 1.38
CA ILE A 59 -0.75 -0.46 1.23
C ILE A 59 -0.54 -1.39 2.41
N THR A 60 -0.68 -0.88 3.64
CA THR A 60 -0.49 -1.66 4.87
C THR A 60 -1.45 -2.85 4.98
N ASN A 61 -2.67 -2.74 4.44
CA ASN A 61 -3.63 -3.84 4.39
C ASN A 61 -3.24 -4.94 3.38
N VAL A 62 -2.58 -4.57 2.27
CA VAL A 62 -2.26 -5.53 1.20
C VAL A 62 -0.86 -6.13 1.31
N LEU A 63 0.08 -5.46 1.98
CA LEU A 63 1.49 -5.90 2.10
C LEU A 63 1.65 -7.39 2.52
N PRO A 64 0.93 -7.92 3.54
CA PRO A 64 1.06 -9.32 3.90
C PRO A 64 0.69 -10.28 2.75
N ILE A 65 -0.35 -9.96 1.99
CA ILE A 65 -0.77 -10.76 0.83
C ILE A 65 0.32 -10.71 -0.25
N ILE A 66 0.80 -9.51 -0.56
CA ILE A 66 1.85 -9.29 -1.56
C ILE A 66 3.10 -10.11 -1.23
N TRP A 67 3.55 -10.05 0.02
CA TRP A 67 4.73 -10.78 0.46
C TRP A 67 4.55 -12.30 0.39
N LEU A 68 3.44 -12.83 0.88
CA LEU A 68 3.16 -14.27 0.90
C LEU A 68 2.93 -14.86 -0.49
N LYS A 69 2.49 -14.03 -1.45
CA LYS A 69 2.23 -14.42 -2.83
C LYS A 69 3.36 -14.17 -3.79
N ASP A 70 4.50 -13.68 -3.30
CA ASP A 70 5.61 -13.29 -4.16
C ASP A 70 5.16 -12.34 -5.28
N ALA A 71 4.21 -11.47 -4.95
CA ALA A 71 3.63 -10.52 -5.88
C ALA A 71 4.39 -9.19 -5.85
N VAL A 72 4.14 -8.38 -6.88
CA VAL A 72 4.63 -7.01 -6.97
C VAL A 72 3.50 -6.04 -6.70
N LEU A 73 3.66 -5.20 -5.68
CA LEU A 73 2.78 -4.05 -5.45
C LEU A 73 3.32 -2.85 -6.21
N GLN A 74 2.57 -2.35 -7.19
CA GLN A 74 2.93 -1.20 -8.01
C GLN A 74 2.20 0.05 -7.49
N VAL A 75 2.99 1.03 -7.05
CA VAL A 75 2.51 2.25 -6.40
C VAL A 75 2.96 3.47 -7.22
N PRO A 76 2.05 4.36 -7.64
CA PRO A 76 2.42 5.57 -8.35
C PRO A 76 3.29 6.49 -7.48
N LYS A 77 2.78 6.87 -6.32
CA LYS A 77 3.40 7.82 -5.38
C LYS A 77 3.42 7.23 -3.98
N LEU A 78 4.55 7.34 -3.29
CA LEU A 78 4.68 6.90 -1.90
C LEU A 78 5.60 7.82 -1.13
N ASP A 79 5.26 8.07 0.14
CA ASP A 79 6.15 8.74 1.07
C ASP A 79 7.48 7.94 1.23
N ARG A 80 8.61 8.66 1.15
CA ARG A 80 9.93 8.04 1.21
C ARG A 80 10.20 7.38 2.56
N VAL A 81 9.87 8.04 3.66
CA VAL A 81 10.13 7.52 5.01
C VAL A 81 9.36 6.22 5.22
N PHE A 82 8.10 6.18 4.80
CA PHE A 82 7.31 4.96 4.83
C PHE A 82 7.90 3.87 3.92
N TYR A 83 8.26 4.20 2.67
CA TYR A 83 8.85 3.22 1.74
C TYR A 83 10.12 2.56 2.30
N GLU A 84 11.01 3.35 2.89
CA GLU A 84 12.25 2.87 3.50
C GLU A 84 12.01 2.02 4.75
N SER A 85 10.86 2.17 5.42
CA SER A 85 10.47 1.34 6.57
C SER A 85 9.90 -0.03 6.21
N ILE A 86 9.45 -0.25 4.97
CA ILE A 86 8.79 -1.49 4.53
C ILE A 86 9.61 -2.76 4.83
N PRO A 87 10.95 -2.80 4.62
CA PRO A 87 11.77 -3.96 4.97
C PRO A 87 11.71 -4.32 6.46
N ASP A 88 11.69 -3.33 7.34
CA ASP A 88 11.63 -3.56 8.80
C ASP A 88 10.24 -4.06 9.22
N ILE A 89 9.18 -3.51 8.63
CA ILE A 89 7.81 -4.02 8.82
C ILE A 89 7.72 -5.48 8.36
N LYS A 90 8.25 -5.78 7.17
CA LYS A 90 8.29 -7.15 6.61
C LYS A 90 9.05 -8.11 7.52
N LYS A 91 10.17 -7.67 8.09
CA LYS A 91 10.94 -8.43 9.07
C LYS A 91 10.12 -8.75 10.31
N GLY A 92 9.37 -7.78 10.85
CA GLY A 92 8.46 -8.01 11.98
C GLY A 92 7.45 -9.15 11.72
N TYR A 93 6.85 -9.19 10.53
CA TYR A 93 5.99 -10.31 10.12
C TYR A 93 6.73 -11.64 10.01
N ALA A 94 7.93 -11.65 9.43
CA ALA A 94 8.74 -12.85 9.29
C ALA A 94 9.16 -13.43 10.66
N ASP A 95 9.55 -12.56 11.60
CA ASP A 95 9.94 -12.94 12.96
C ASP A 95 8.74 -13.52 13.74
N MET A 96 7.54 -12.97 13.55
CA MET A 96 6.30 -13.48 14.16
C MET A 96 5.79 -14.79 13.53
N SER A 97 6.20 -15.11 12.30
CA SER A 97 5.69 -16.25 11.54
C SER A 97 6.80 -16.96 10.75
N PRO A 98 7.78 -17.59 11.43
CA PRO A 98 8.99 -18.13 10.81
C PRO A 98 8.72 -19.32 9.88
N MET A 99 7.52 -19.93 9.95
CA MET A 99 7.09 -21.03 9.09
C MET A 99 6.65 -20.54 7.69
N LEU A 100 6.45 -19.23 7.50
CA LEU A 100 6.02 -18.64 6.25
C LEU A 100 7.19 -17.97 5.53
N THR A 101 7.14 -17.91 4.20
CA THR A 101 8.13 -17.19 3.40
C THR A 101 7.54 -15.93 2.80
N PHE A 102 8.18 -14.79 3.06
CA PHE A 102 7.75 -13.47 2.61
C PHE A 102 8.66 -12.99 1.48
N LYS A 103 8.23 -13.10 0.22
CA LYS A 103 9.07 -12.86 -0.97
C LYS A 103 8.72 -11.61 -1.77
N GLY A 104 7.43 -11.24 -1.80
CA GLY A 104 6.95 -10.12 -2.60
C GLY A 104 7.60 -8.78 -2.26
N ARG A 105 7.40 -7.81 -3.15
CA ARG A 105 8.08 -6.50 -3.13
C ARG A 105 7.15 -5.36 -3.52
N VAL A 106 7.60 -4.14 -3.26
CA VAL A 106 6.93 -2.90 -3.65
C VAL A 106 7.79 -2.18 -4.68
N GLU A 107 7.16 -1.74 -5.77
CA GLU A 107 7.77 -0.92 -6.82
C GLU A 107 7.03 0.43 -6.84
N VAL A 108 7.78 1.52 -6.64
CA VAL A 108 7.23 2.87 -6.57
C VAL A 108 7.73 3.68 -7.75
N SER A 109 6.83 4.44 -8.41
CA SER A 109 7.21 5.26 -9.57
C SER A 109 7.81 6.60 -9.13
N GLU A 110 7.27 7.21 -8.09
CA GLU A 110 7.71 8.49 -7.53
C GLU A 110 7.74 8.41 -5.99
N LEU A 111 8.89 8.72 -5.40
CA LEU A 111 9.03 8.86 -3.94
C LEU A 111 8.89 10.33 -3.56
N GLU A 112 7.96 10.64 -2.67
CA GLU A 112 7.73 11.97 -2.14
C GLU A 112 8.51 12.15 -0.83
N GLU A 113 9.14 13.30 -0.66
CA GLU A 113 9.77 13.70 0.59
C GLU A 113 8.89 14.74 1.27
N HIS A 114 8.50 14.45 2.52
CA HIS A 114 7.75 15.38 3.35
C HIS A 114 8.59 15.74 4.57
N ASP A 115 8.84 17.03 4.76
CA ASP A 115 9.60 17.50 5.93
C ASP A 115 8.72 17.34 7.17
N VAL A 116 9.15 16.47 8.08
CA VAL A 116 8.46 16.20 9.35
C VAL A 116 9.04 17.14 10.41
N SER A 117 9.16 18.42 10.12
CA SER A 117 9.46 19.41 11.15
C SER A 117 8.25 19.44 12.10
N PRO A 118 8.41 19.09 13.39
CA PRO A 118 7.33 19.24 14.36
C PRO A 118 6.90 20.70 14.33
N SER A 119 5.60 20.95 14.15
CA SER A 119 5.04 22.28 14.41
C SER A 119 5.30 22.61 15.89
N GLU A 120 6.02 23.71 16.15
CA GLU A 120 6.31 24.25 17.49
C GLU A 120 5.05 24.50 18.32
#